data_AF-A0A348Z3R4-F1
#
_entry.id   AF-A0A348Z3R4-F1
#
_cell.length_a   1.000
_cell.length_b   1.000
_cell.length_c   1.000
_cell.angle_alpha   90.00
_cell.angle_beta   90.00
_cell.angle_gamma   90.00
#
_symmetry.space_group_name_H-M   'P 1'
#
loop_
_entity.id
_entity.type
_entity.pdbx_description
1 polymer ?
#
loop_
_entity_poly.entity_id
_entity_poly.type
_entity_poly.pdbx_seq_one_letter_code
_entity_poly.pdbx_strand_id
1 'polypeptide(L)'
;MIKIGWVNTKEYIKEMECYHAFWEGQNNDNHHLNFSDIILFEKWCKENKIKKWYLGSYNWTYIVGNLARWNPNVEVPYQDHKALFKNDKNENILVIQPYYSKIDEIEEWANKRGIKIKEDSALSWHCPNHTTLIEFRINDKELFRQAVKTIQDLAR
;
A
#
# COMPACT_ATOMS: atom_id res chain seq x y z
N MET A 1 10.40 9.20 -17.34
CA MET A 1 10.93 9.10 -15.96
C MET A 1 9.73 9.03 -15.05
N ILE A 2 9.43 7.87 -14.45
CA ILE A 2 8.28 7.74 -13.55
C ILE A 2 8.60 8.52 -12.26
N LYS A 3 7.69 9.40 -11.86
CA LYS A 3 7.87 10.29 -10.71
C LYS A 3 7.59 9.51 -9.43
N ILE A 4 8.62 9.29 -8.61
CA ILE A 4 8.46 8.78 -7.25
C ILE A 4 7.72 9.83 -6.41
N GLY A 5 6.72 9.41 -5.63
CA GLY A 5 5.97 10.29 -4.75
C GLY A 5 4.47 10.05 -4.76
N TRP A 6 3.71 11.02 -4.24
CA TRP A 6 2.25 10.94 -4.23
C TRP A 6 1.66 11.09 -5.63
N VAL A 7 0.99 10.04 -6.11
CA VAL A 7 0.24 10.00 -7.37
C VAL A 7 -1.25 9.94 -7.10
N ASN A 8 -2.07 10.41 -8.04
CA ASN A 8 -3.52 10.28 -7.95
C ASN A 8 -3.93 8.81 -8.19
N THR A 9 -4.77 8.25 -7.34
CA THR A 9 -5.18 6.84 -7.48
C THR A 9 -5.94 6.58 -8.77
N LYS A 10 -6.70 7.56 -9.29
CA LYS A 10 -7.39 7.41 -10.58
C LYS A 10 -6.44 7.36 -11.77
N GLU A 11 -5.37 8.16 -11.73
CA GLU A 11 -4.35 8.14 -12.79
C GLU A 11 -3.60 6.81 -12.74
N TYR A 12 -3.25 6.37 -11.53
CA TYR A 12 -2.56 5.12 -11.33
C TYR A 12 -3.40 3.89 -11.72
N ILE A 13 -4.70 3.88 -11.44
CA ILE A 13 -5.62 2.81 -11.91
C ILE A 13 -5.60 2.71 -13.44
N LYS A 14 -5.62 3.84 -14.16
CA LYS A 14 -5.52 3.83 -15.62
C LYS A 14 -4.18 3.27 -16.10
N GLU A 15 -3.08 3.59 -15.42
CA GLU A 15 -1.77 3.01 -15.74
C GLU A 15 -1.76 1.49 -15.56
N MET A 16 -2.41 0.98 -14.51
CA MET A 16 -2.60 -0.45 -14.27
C MET A 16 -3.43 -1.13 -15.37
N GLU A 17 -4.54 -0.51 -15.78
CA GLU A 17 -5.38 -1.01 -16.88
C GLU A 17 -4.61 -1.07 -18.20
N CYS A 18 -3.84 -0.01 -18.53
CA CYS A 18 -2.99 0.02 -19.72
C CYS A 18 -1.90 -1.07 -19.67
N TYR A 19 -1.29 -1.27 -18.49
CA TYR A 19 -0.28 -2.31 -18.30
C TYR A 19 -0.88 -3.71 -18.49
N HIS A 20 -2.04 -3.98 -17.88
CA HIS A 20 -2.76 -5.23 -18.06
C HIS A 20 -3.06 -5.52 -19.54
N ALA A 21 -3.67 -4.56 -20.25
CA ALA A 21 -3.99 -4.71 -21.68
C ALA A 21 -2.77 -4.94 -22.57
N PHE A 22 -1.64 -4.28 -22.26
CA PHE A 22 -0.38 -4.51 -22.99
C PHE A 22 0.12 -5.95 -22.84
N TRP A 23 0.03 -6.52 -21.64
CA TRP A 23 0.49 -7.88 -21.35
C TRP A 23 -0.43 -8.98 -21.85
N GLU A 24 -1.76 -8.79 -21.78
CA GLU A 24 -2.71 -9.72 -22.39
C GLU A 24 -2.41 -9.92 -23.89
N GLY A 25 -1.96 -8.87 -24.58
CA GLY A 25 -1.54 -8.93 -25.97
C GLY A 25 -0.25 -9.71 -26.25
N GLN A 26 0.51 -10.13 -25.22
CA GLN A 26 1.82 -10.80 -25.36
C GLN A 26 1.79 -12.32 -25.13
N ASN A 27 0.67 -12.94 -24.76
CA ASN A 27 0.53 -14.40 -24.55
C ASN A 27 1.65 -15.03 -23.68
N ASN A 28 2.03 -14.38 -22.58
CA ASN A 28 3.11 -14.85 -21.70
C ASN A 28 2.58 -15.24 -20.31
N ASP A 29 2.89 -16.46 -19.85
CA ASP A 29 2.38 -17.08 -18.61
C ASP A 29 3.03 -16.58 -17.30
N ASN A 30 3.76 -15.47 -17.33
CA ASN A 30 4.40 -14.93 -16.13
C ASN A 30 3.41 -14.13 -15.27
N HIS A 31 3.64 -14.06 -13.96
CA HIS A 31 2.84 -13.33 -12.96
C HIS A 31 2.34 -11.95 -13.46
N HIS A 32 1.08 -11.87 -13.93
CA HIS A 32 0.48 -10.70 -14.60
C HIS A 32 -0.71 -10.12 -13.81
N LEU A 33 -0.78 -8.79 -13.76
CA LEU A 33 -1.79 -8.08 -12.97
C LEU A 33 -3.17 -8.53 -13.45
N ASN A 34 -3.94 -9.20 -12.58
CA ASN A 34 -5.29 -9.59 -12.93
C ASN A 34 -6.20 -8.37 -12.92
N PHE A 35 -7.07 -8.26 -13.93
CA PHE A 35 -8.05 -7.17 -13.98
C PHE A 35 -8.97 -7.16 -12.75
N SER A 36 -9.25 -8.33 -12.16
CA SER A 36 -9.98 -8.45 -10.90
C SER A 36 -9.33 -7.69 -9.76
N ASP A 37 -8.00 -7.70 -9.68
CA ASP A 37 -7.25 -7.07 -8.60
C ASP A 37 -7.30 -5.54 -8.73
N ILE A 38 -7.33 -5.04 -9.96
CA ILE A 38 -7.55 -3.62 -10.26
C ILE A 38 -8.93 -3.19 -9.77
N ILE A 39 -9.98 -3.97 -10.06
CA ILE A 39 -11.36 -3.70 -9.61
C ILE A 39 -11.45 -3.71 -8.08
N LEU A 40 -10.82 -4.69 -7.42
CA LEU A 40 -10.80 -4.78 -5.96
C LEU A 40 -10.11 -3.57 -5.35
N PHE A 41 -8.96 -3.16 -5.90
CA PHE A 41 -8.25 -1.98 -5.45
C PHE A 41 -9.04 -0.68 -5.66
N GLU A 42 -9.70 -0.51 -6.82
CA GLU A 42 -10.55 0.64 -7.08
C GLU A 42 -11.72 0.70 -6.08
N LYS A 43 -12.39 -0.43 -5.84
CA LYS A 43 -13.47 -0.54 -4.87
C LYS A 43 -12.99 -0.16 -3.47
N TRP A 44 -11.86 -0.72 -3.03
CA TRP A 44 -11.26 -0.40 -1.74
C TRP A 44 -10.92 1.09 -1.63
N CYS A 45 -10.35 1.69 -2.67
CA CYS A 45 -10.07 3.13 -2.72
C CYS A 45 -11.33 3.97 -2.56
N LYS A 46 -12.43 3.58 -3.23
CA LYS A 46 -13.72 4.26 -3.15
C LYS A 46 -14.31 4.19 -1.74
N GLU A 47 -14.33 3.01 -1.14
CA GLU A 47 -14.88 2.78 0.21
C GLU A 47 -14.08 3.52 1.29
N ASN A 48 -12.75 3.56 1.16
CA ASN A 48 -11.85 4.22 2.10
C ASN A 48 -11.55 5.69 1.76
N LYS A 49 -12.21 6.23 0.73
CA LYS A 49 -12.07 7.63 0.24
C LYS A 49 -10.64 8.00 -0.14
N ILE A 50 -9.88 7.04 -0.66
CA ILE A 50 -8.48 7.18 -1.02
C ILE A 50 -8.33 7.98 -2.31
N LYS A 51 -7.47 9.00 -2.28
CA LYS A 51 -7.19 9.92 -3.40
C LYS A 51 -5.77 9.83 -3.91
N LYS A 52 -4.82 9.53 -3.03
CA LYS A 52 -3.42 9.44 -3.39
C LYS A 52 -2.81 8.16 -2.88
N TRP A 53 -1.91 7.61 -3.68
CA TRP A 53 -1.00 6.53 -3.30
C TRP A 53 0.42 7.08 -3.45
N TYR A 54 1.30 6.74 -2.52
CA TYR A 54 2.72 6.95 -2.68
C TYR A 54 3.36 5.90 -3.60
N LEU A 55 3.70 6.28 -4.82
CA LEU A 55 4.39 5.44 -5.79
C LEU A 55 5.89 5.37 -5.49
N GLY A 56 6.39 4.16 -5.21
CA GLY A 56 7.80 3.85 -4.99
C GLY A 56 8.02 2.85 -3.86
N SER A 57 9.13 2.11 -3.94
CA SER A 57 9.48 1.10 -2.93
C SER A 57 9.56 1.74 -1.54
N TYR A 58 8.59 1.32 -0.73
CA TYR A 58 8.44 1.68 0.67
C TYR A 58 9.74 1.44 1.47
N ASN A 59 10.58 0.47 1.05
CA ASN A 59 11.79 0.08 1.78
C ASN A 59 12.88 1.16 1.82
N TRP A 60 12.82 2.19 0.97
CA TRP A 60 13.91 3.17 0.89
C TRP A 60 13.48 4.62 0.65
N THR A 61 12.40 4.89 -0.09
CA THR A 61 12.17 6.24 -0.64
C THR A 61 11.38 7.18 0.28
N TYR A 62 10.41 6.69 1.05
CA TYR A 62 9.56 7.56 1.88
C TYR A 62 10.30 8.16 3.10
N ILE A 63 11.28 7.44 3.66
CA ILE A 63 12.03 7.89 4.84
C ILE A 63 13.39 8.49 4.48
N VAL A 64 14.12 7.92 3.51
CA VAL A 64 15.53 8.25 3.27
C VAL A 64 15.72 9.32 2.18
N GLY A 65 14.64 9.72 1.50
CA GLY A 65 14.63 10.84 0.54
C GLY A 65 15.44 10.60 -0.76
N ASN A 66 16.25 9.56 -0.83
CA ASN A 66 16.98 9.12 -2.00
C ASN A 66 17.47 7.68 -1.77
N LEU A 67 17.64 6.92 -2.87
CA LEU A 67 18.30 5.61 -2.99
C LEU A 67 17.38 4.37 -2.96
N ALA A 68 16.82 3.95 -4.10
CA ALA A 68 16.95 2.58 -4.61
C ALA A 68 16.31 2.42 -6.00
N ARG A 69 16.87 1.50 -6.79
CA ARG A 69 16.53 1.20 -8.19
C ARG A 69 15.08 0.71 -8.32
N TRP A 70 14.30 1.47 -9.07
CA TRP A 70 12.96 1.14 -9.55
C TRP A 70 13.03 -0.08 -10.49
N ASN A 71 12.16 -1.08 -10.27
CA ASN A 71 11.90 -2.12 -11.26
C ASN A 71 10.90 -1.53 -12.27
N PRO A 72 11.26 -1.40 -13.57
CA PRO A 72 10.55 -0.55 -14.52
C PRO A 72 9.14 -0.98 -14.93
N ASN A 73 8.63 -2.09 -14.40
CA ASN A 73 7.43 -2.75 -14.92
C ASN A 73 6.16 -2.56 -14.06
N VAL A 74 6.08 -1.55 -13.18
CA VAL A 74 4.95 -1.26 -12.24
C VAL A 74 5.10 -1.97 -10.88
N GLU A 75 5.03 -1.21 -9.78
CA GLU A 75 4.72 -1.74 -8.43
C GLU A 75 3.23 -2.04 -8.39
N VAL A 76 2.88 -3.14 -9.03
CA VAL A 76 1.56 -3.71 -9.08
C VAL A 76 0.98 -3.91 -7.68
N PRO A 77 -0.32 -3.68 -7.45
CA PRO A 77 -0.99 -3.78 -6.14
C PRO A 77 -1.01 -5.19 -5.55
N TYR A 78 -0.35 -6.18 -6.17
CA TYR A 78 -0.22 -7.56 -5.70
C TYR A 78 0.26 -7.72 -4.27
N GLN A 79 0.88 -6.69 -3.73
CA GLN A 79 1.44 -6.75 -2.40
C GLN A 79 0.82 -5.62 -1.60
N ASP A 80 -0.47 -5.77 -1.30
CA ASP A 80 -1.13 -5.08 -0.18
C ASP A 80 -0.40 -5.28 1.17
N HIS A 81 0.65 -6.11 1.14
CA HIS A 81 1.76 -6.21 2.07
C HIS A 81 2.15 -4.88 2.74
N LYS A 82 2.32 -3.80 1.96
CA LYS A 82 2.76 -2.50 2.51
C LYS A 82 2.54 -1.32 1.58
N ALA A 83 1.60 -0.43 1.91
CA ALA A 83 1.28 0.73 1.08
C ALA A 83 0.95 1.99 1.90
N LEU A 84 1.22 3.15 1.29
CA LEU A 84 0.94 4.46 1.88
C LEU A 84 -0.10 5.20 1.03
N PHE A 85 -1.11 5.73 1.70
CA PHE A 85 -2.21 6.43 1.05
C PHE A 85 -2.53 7.77 1.71
N LYS A 86 -3.26 8.60 0.98
CA LYS A 86 -4.00 9.72 1.52
C LYS A 86 -5.45 9.67 1.08
N ASN A 87 -6.35 9.95 2.01
CA ASN A 87 -7.75 10.17 1.68
C ASN A 87 -8.00 11.59 1.13
N ASP A 88 -9.26 11.88 0.83
CA ASP A 88 -9.75 13.19 0.38
C ASP A 88 -9.54 14.34 1.38
N LYS A 89 -9.30 14.02 2.65
CA LYS A 89 -8.96 14.97 3.72
C LYS A 89 -7.46 15.13 3.95
N ASN A 90 -6.60 14.52 3.12
CA ASN A 90 -5.14 14.44 3.31
C ASN A 90 -4.67 13.72 4.59
N GLU A 91 -5.52 12.91 5.22
CA GLU A 91 -5.10 12.01 6.31
C GLU A 91 -4.10 10.99 5.77
N ASN A 92 -3.01 10.73 6.50
CA ASN A 92 -2.04 9.72 6.10
C ASN A 92 -2.50 8.35 6.59
N ILE A 93 -2.49 7.39 5.66
CA ILE A 93 -2.94 6.03 5.91
C ILE A 93 -1.78 5.10 5.56
N LEU A 94 -1.40 4.24 6.50
CA LEU A 94 -0.43 3.17 6.29
C LEU A 94 -1.22 1.87 6.35
N VAL A 95 -1.13 1.08 5.29
CA VAL A 95 -1.72 -0.26 5.24
C VAL A 95 -0.59 -1.26 5.18
N ILE A 96 -0.64 -2.29 6.02
CA ILE A 96 0.36 -3.35 6.07
C ILE A 96 -0.34 -4.70 6.15
N GLN A 97 0.28 -5.73 5.60
CA GLN A 97 0.03 -7.11 5.96
C GLN A 97 1.00 -7.46 7.10
N PRO A 98 0.53 -7.66 8.33
CA PRO A 98 1.36 -8.25 9.37
C PRO A 98 1.70 -9.70 8.99
N TYR A 99 2.97 -10.08 9.08
CA TYR A 99 3.29 -11.49 9.21
C TYR A 99 2.84 -11.93 10.60
N TYR A 100 2.04 -13.01 10.68
CA TYR A 100 1.30 -13.45 11.88
C TYR A 100 2.09 -13.38 13.20
N SER A 101 3.40 -13.55 13.21
CA SER A 101 4.24 -13.51 14.40
C SER A 101 4.47 -12.13 15.01
N LYS A 102 4.11 -11.03 14.33
CA LYS A 102 4.48 -9.66 14.75
C LYS A 102 3.30 -8.72 14.97
N ILE A 103 2.07 -9.23 14.86
CA ILE A 103 0.86 -8.42 15.06
C ILE A 103 0.80 -7.85 16.48
N ASP A 104 1.04 -8.69 17.51
CA ASP A 104 0.98 -8.28 18.92
C ASP A 104 1.94 -7.11 19.23
N GLU A 105 3.17 -7.14 18.69
CA GLU A 105 4.15 -6.07 18.85
C GLU A 105 3.70 -4.75 18.20
N ILE A 106 3.03 -4.85 17.06
CA ILE A 106 2.48 -3.73 16.32
C ILE A 106 1.33 -3.10 17.10
N GLU A 107 0.41 -3.92 17.61
CA GLU A 107 -0.71 -3.48 18.44
C GLU A 107 -0.23 -2.82 19.72
N GLU A 108 0.72 -3.43 20.43
CA GLU A 108 1.30 -2.87 21.65
C GLU A 108 1.95 -1.51 21.38
N TRP A 109 2.71 -1.39 20.28
CA TRP A 109 3.33 -0.13 19.90
C TRP A 109 2.32 0.98 19.61
N ALA A 110 1.23 0.64 18.91
CA ALA A 110 0.14 1.56 18.57
C ALA A 110 -0.64 2.00 19.81
N ASN A 111 -0.99 1.04 20.68
CA ASN A 111 -1.71 1.27 21.94
C ASN A 111 -0.95 2.22 22.87
N LYS A 112 0.36 2.02 23.05
CA LYS A 112 1.23 2.92 23.85
C LYS A 112 1.22 4.37 23.36
N ARG A 113 0.83 4.62 22.11
CA ARG A 113 0.83 5.95 21.46
C ARG A 113 -0.57 6.47 21.19
N GLY A 114 -1.62 5.77 21.64
CA GLY A 114 -3.01 6.15 21.38
C GLY A 114 -3.38 6.12 19.89
N ILE A 115 -2.66 5.34 19.08
CA ILE A 115 -2.92 5.21 17.65
C ILE A 115 -4.02 4.17 17.46
N LYS A 116 -5.11 4.58 16.80
CA LYS A 116 -6.15 3.64 16.38
C LYS A 116 -5.69 2.89 15.14
N ILE A 117 -5.71 1.58 15.23
CA ILE A 117 -5.52 0.68 14.10
C ILE A 117 -6.84 -0.03 13.76
N LYS A 118 -6.99 -0.43 12.51
CA LYS A 118 -8.07 -1.30 12.07
C LYS A 118 -7.45 -2.58 11.49
N GLU A 119 -7.78 -3.72 12.08
CA GLU A 119 -7.43 -5.04 11.56
C GLU A 119 -8.67 -5.66 10.90
N ASP A 120 -8.57 -6.01 9.61
CA ASP A 120 -9.70 -6.57 8.87
C ASP A 120 -9.22 -7.25 7.58
N SER A 121 -9.69 -8.47 7.32
CA SER A 121 -9.33 -9.24 6.11
C SER A 121 -10.12 -8.81 4.88
N ALA A 122 -11.23 -8.09 5.05
CA ALA A 122 -11.92 -7.43 3.95
C ALA A 122 -11.20 -6.15 3.48
N LEU A 123 -10.19 -5.67 4.23
CA LEU A 123 -9.32 -4.60 3.75
C LEU A 123 -8.37 -5.05 2.66
N SER A 124 -8.09 -6.35 2.56
CA SER A 124 -7.21 -6.89 1.52
C SER A 124 -7.85 -6.74 0.15
N TRP A 125 -7.20 -5.97 -0.72
CA TRP A 125 -7.58 -5.87 -2.13
C TRP A 125 -6.86 -6.90 -3.00
N HIS A 126 -5.83 -7.58 -2.47
CA HIS A 126 -5.15 -8.68 -3.17
C HIS A 126 -5.80 -10.03 -2.88
N CYS A 127 -6.07 -10.34 -1.60
CA CYS A 127 -6.62 -11.60 -1.12
C CYS A 127 -7.74 -11.36 -0.09
N PRO A 128 -8.90 -10.79 -0.49
CA PRO A 128 -10.00 -10.49 0.41
C PRO A 128 -10.43 -11.72 1.22
N ASN A 129 -10.65 -11.55 2.53
CA ASN A 129 -11.04 -12.60 3.49
C ASN A 129 -9.98 -13.70 3.75
N HIS A 130 -8.84 -13.67 3.07
CA HIS A 130 -7.75 -14.64 3.23
C HIS A 130 -6.50 -14.02 3.85
N THR A 131 -6.30 -12.72 3.64
CA THR A 131 -5.18 -11.96 4.20
C THR A 131 -5.73 -10.85 5.08
N THR A 132 -5.31 -10.84 6.34
CA THR A 132 -5.60 -9.75 7.26
C THR A 132 -4.67 -8.58 7.00
N LEU A 133 -5.21 -7.37 6.85
CA LEU A 133 -4.42 -6.13 6.83
C LEU A 133 -4.64 -5.32 8.09
N ILE A 134 -3.60 -4.58 8.48
CA ILE A 134 -3.66 -3.55 9.51
C ILE A 134 -3.58 -2.18 8.85
N GLU A 135 -4.53 -1.32 9.16
CA GLU A 135 -4.59 0.06 8.72
C GLU A 135 -4.30 1.01 9.90
N PHE A 136 -3.34 1.91 9.71
CA PHE A 136 -3.07 3.03 10.60
C PHE A 136 -3.57 4.32 9.96
N ARG A 137 -4.37 5.08 10.70
CA ARG A 137 -4.77 6.44 10.30
C ARG A 137 -4.13 7.44 11.24
N ILE A 138 -3.13 8.18 10.74
CA ILE A 138 -2.31 9.09 11.56
C ILE A 138 -2.20 10.45 10.88
N ASN A 139 -2.81 11.46 11.49
CA ASN A 139 -2.74 12.84 11.02
C ASN A 139 -1.43 13.55 11.41
N ASP A 140 -0.82 13.14 12.53
CA ASP A 140 0.49 13.64 12.94
C ASP A 140 1.59 13.07 12.04
N LYS A 141 2.33 13.97 11.39
CA LYS A 141 3.34 13.61 10.40
C LYS A 141 4.55 12.88 11.01
N GLU A 142 4.98 13.28 12.20
CA GLU A 142 6.12 12.66 12.86
C GLU A 142 5.74 11.29 13.42
N LEU A 143 4.55 11.18 14.01
CA LEU A 143 4.02 9.90 14.47
C LEU A 143 3.79 8.93 13.31
N PHE A 144 3.33 9.43 12.15
CA PHE A 144 3.21 8.62 10.95
C PHE A 144 4.57 8.10 10.48
N ARG A 145 5.61 8.94 10.46
CA ARG A 145 6.98 8.52 10.14
C ARG A 145 7.51 7.49 11.13
N GLN A 146 7.22 7.65 12.42
CA GLN A 146 7.59 6.66 13.44
C GLN A 146 6.89 5.33 13.20
N ALA A 147 5.58 5.33 12.89
CA ALA A 147 4.83 4.12 12.56
C ALA A 147 5.47 3.40 11.36
N VAL A 148 5.74 4.13 10.29
CA VAL A 148 6.42 3.60 9.10
C VAL A 148 7.76 2.95 9.49
N LYS A 149 8.60 3.63 10.27
CA LYS A 149 9.89 3.09 10.71
C LYS A 149 9.74 1.84 11.59
N THR A 150 8.82 1.86 12.55
CA THR A 150 8.59 0.70 13.43
C THR A 150 8.17 -0.53 12.63
N ILE A 151 7.23 -0.39 11.69
CA ILE A 151 6.83 -1.52 10.85
C ILE A 151 7.96 -1.98 9.91
N GLN A 152 8.93 -1.11 9.57
CA GLN A 152 10.14 -1.54 8.84
C GLN A 152 11.02 -2.43 9.70
N ASP A 153 11.31 -1.98 10.92
CA ASP A 153 12.19 -2.71 11.84
C ASP A 153 11.57 -4.06 12.21
N LEU A 154 10.25 -4.09 12.38
CA LEU A 154 9.49 -5.32 12.60
C LEU A 154 9.33 -6.16 11.33
N ALA A 155 9.61 -5.71 10.11
CA ALA A 155 9.49 -6.58 8.92
C ALA A 155 10.78 -7.34 8.57
N ARG A 156 11.88 -7.08 9.30
CA ARG A 156 13.18 -7.76 9.17
C ARG A 156 13.26 -9.04 10.00
#